data_AF-A0ABD5Y9U5-F1
#
_entry.id   AF-A0ABD5Y9U5-F1
#
_cell.length_a   1.000
_cell.length_b   1.000
_cell.length_c   1.000
_cell.angle_alpha   90.00
_cell.angle_beta   90.00
_cell.angle_gamma   90.00
#
_symmetry.space_group_name_H-M   'P 1'
#
loop_
_entity.id
_entity.type
_entity.pdbx_description
1 polymer ?
#
loop_
_entity_poly.entity_id
_entity_poly.type
_entity_poly.pdbx_seq_one_letter_code
_entity_poly.pdbx_strand_id
1 'polypeptide(L)'
;MVTDRTPTEIDEPGWHWLRVKHVTGFPRNARDGYFPKHGVTRPAATREADLPRGDEGGEEPLPADAETVADADRLALETTYLSGKWLVERPPETVDDLWEAVVEDVAAERFWDAKVVTRAGCEAFGETEHAVLVFTPNYFDRADVDRVRRRLREAHGVTEEVRYRPDAYTLDGGHEERLGKLSDSAASRFRD
;
A
#
# COMPACT_ATOMS: atom_id res chain seq x y z
N MET A 1 -9.35 7.08 16.82
CA MET A 1 -8.27 6.65 17.74
C MET A 1 -6.99 6.80 16.95
N VAL A 2 -6.05 7.65 17.39
CA VAL A 2 -4.72 7.70 16.79
C VAL A 2 -4.02 6.47 17.35
N THR A 3 -3.95 5.42 16.55
CA THR A 3 -3.03 4.31 16.76
C THR A 3 -1.62 4.89 16.92
N ASP A 4 -0.89 4.44 17.96
CA ASP A 4 0.43 5.00 18.31
C ASP A 4 1.51 4.75 17.24
N ARG A 5 1.21 4.01 16.17
CA ARG A 5 2.15 3.59 15.12
C ARG A 5 1.57 3.70 13.72
N THR A 6 2.02 4.66 12.91
CA THR A 6 1.53 4.75 11.52
C THR A 6 2.08 3.57 10.69
N PRO A 7 1.30 2.97 9.76
CA PRO A 7 1.81 1.87 8.90
C PRO A 7 2.95 2.34 7.99
N THR A 8 3.05 3.66 7.85
CA THR A 8 4.08 4.36 7.10
C THR A 8 5.31 4.71 7.93
N GLU A 9 5.39 4.45 9.23
CA GLU A 9 6.54 4.68 10.11
C GLU A 9 7.31 3.36 10.34
N ILE A 10 8.65 3.44 10.49
CA ILE A 10 9.47 2.30 10.95
C ILE A 10 9.97 2.85 12.27
N ASP A 11 9.61 2.14 13.31
CA ASP A 11 9.88 2.51 14.66
C ASP A 11 10.79 1.36 15.11
N GLU A 12 12.10 1.63 15.24
CA GLU A 12 13.07 0.82 16.04
C GLU A 12 14.07 -0.11 15.30
N PRO A 13 15.17 -0.54 15.99
CA PRO A 13 16.42 -1.06 15.40
C PRO A 13 16.28 -2.36 14.59
N GLY A 14 17.10 -2.51 13.54
CA GLY A 14 16.96 -3.60 12.55
C GLY A 14 16.30 -3.13 11.26
N TRP A 15 16.69 -1.96 10.75
CA TRP A 15 16.04 -1.37 9.58
C TRP A 15 16.25 -2.20 8.30
N HIS A 16 15.19 -2.92 7.94
CA HIS A 16 15.13 -3.86 6.82
C HIS A 16 14.51 -3.26 5.54
N TRP A 17 14.32 -1.93 5.50
CA TRP A 17 13.62 -1.25 4.42
C TRP A 17 14.28 0.09 4.08
N LEU A 18 14.38 0.38 2.78
CA LEU A 18 14.62 1.73 2.28
C LEU A 18 13.28 2.41 1.99
N ARG A 19 13.21 3.72 2.24
CA ARG A 19 12.01 4.52 1.98
C ARG A 19 12.38 5.65 1.06
N VAL A 20 11.49 5.97 0.12
CA VAL A 20 11.79 7.04 -0.83
C VAL A 20 12.05 8.36 -0.11
N LYS A 21 11.32 8.68 0.97
CA LYS A 21 11.56 9.90 1.76
C LYS A 21 12.99 10.01 2.33
N HIS A 22 13.65 8.89 2.62
CA HIS A 22 15.04 8.89 3.11
C HIS A 22 16.05 9.04 1.98
N VAL A 23 15.70 8.58 0.77
CA VAL A 23 16.55 8.67 -0.42
C VAL A 23 16.48 10.06 -1.05
N THR A 24 15.27 10.61 -1.15
CA THR A 24 14.99 11.89 -1.85
C THR A 24 15.02 13.11 -0.91
N GLY A 25 15.00 12.90 0.40
CA GLY A 25 14.76 13.96 1.38
C GLY A 25 13.35 14.55 1.32
N PHE A 26 12.44 13.96 0.53
CA PHE A 26 11.10 14.49 0.26
C PHE A 26 10.24 14.44 1.55
N PRO A 27 9.96 15.60 2.19
CA PRO A 27 9.28 15.63 3.48
C PRO A 27 7.79 15.31 3.33
N ARG A 28 7.13 14.94 4.43
CA ARG A 28 5.69 14.59 4.45
C ARG A 28 4.81 15.67 3.80
N ASN A 29 5.17 16.94 4.03
CA ASN A 29 4.50 18.14 3.50
C ASN A 29 4.54 18.20 1.96
N ALA A 30 5.59 17.65 1.34
CA ALA A 30 5.75 17.66 -0.11
C ALA A 30 4.77 16.69 -0.80
N ARG A 31 4.12 15.78 -0.06
CA ARG A 31 3.07 14.90 -0.60
C ARG A 31 1.70 15.58 -0.68
N ASP A 32 1.55 16.79 -0.15
CA ASP A 32 0.24 17.46 -0.16
C ASP A 32 -0.23 17.86 -1.55
N GLY A 33 0.69 18.06 -2.49
CA GLY A 33 0.37 18.31 -3.90
C GLY A 33 -0.26 17.10 -4.60
N TYR A 34 0.06 15.89 -4.14
CA TYR A 34 -0.47 14.64 -4.72
C TYR A 34 -2.00 14.58 -4.73
N PHE A 35 -2.63 14.95 -3.61
CA PHE A 35 -4.08 14.87 -3.45
C PHE A 35 -4.86 15.69 -4.49
N PRO A 36 -4.69 17.02 -4.60
CA PRO A 36 -5.37 17.81 -5.62
C PRO A 36 -4.92 17.47 -7.04
N LYS A 37 -3.66 17.06 -7.24
CA LYS A 37 -3.11 16.72 -8.57
C LYS A 37 -3.76 15.48 -9.18
N HIS A 38 -4.05 14.47 -8.37
CA HIS A 38 -4.64 13.20 -8.81
C HIS A 38 -6.10 13.04 -8.41
N GLY A 39 -6.71 14.06 -7.80
CA GLY A 39 -8.12 14.02 -7.37
C GLY A 39 -8.38 13.01 -6.24
N VAL A 40 -7.39 12.81 -5.36
CA VAL A 40 -7.46 11.81 -4.28
C VAL A 40 -8.02 12.47 -3.02
N THR A 41 -9.01 11.83 -2.42
CA THR A 41 -9.62 12.27 -1.19
C THR A 41 -8.62 12.05 -0.05
N ARG A 42 -8.46 13.06 0.80
CA ARG A 42 -7.61 12.92 1.98
C ARG A 42 -8.26 11.93 2.97
N PRO A 43 -7.49 11.07 3.66
CA PRO A 43 -8.04 10.17 4.67
C PRO A 43 -8.91 10.89 5.70
N ALA A 44 -8.46 12.05 6.19
CA ALA A 44 -9.22 12.86 7.15
C ALA A 44 -10.52 13.49 6.59
N ALA A 45 -10.70 13.50 5.27
CA ALA A 45 -11.89 14.01 4.59
C ALA A 45 -12.81 12.89 4.08
N THR A 46 -12.37 11.63 4.17
CA THR A 46 -13.10 10.45 3.69
C THR A 46 -14.25 10.14 4.64
N ARG A 47 -15.40 9.72 4.10
CA ARG A 47 -16.65 9.50 4.82
C ARG A 47 -17.26 8.14 4.47
N GLU A 48 -18.30 7.76 5.21
CA GLU A 48 -19.04 6.52 4.98
C GLU A 48 -19.62 6.42 3.55
N ALA A 49 -20.00 7.56 2.97
CA ALA A 49 -20.49 7.62 1.58
C ALA A 49 -19.42 7.24 0.54
N ASP A 50 -18.15 7.27 0.92
CA ASP A 50 -16.99 6.94 0.08
C ASP A 50 -16.56 5.47 0.23
N LEU A 51 -17.25 4.67 1.05
CA LEU A 51 -16.93 3.26 1.22
C LEU A 51 -16.96 2.51 -0.13
N PRO A 52 -16.00 1.59 -0.36
CA PRO A 52 -15.99 0.78 -1.58
C PRO A 52 -17.30 -0.01 -1.73
N ARG A 53 -17.89 0.03 -2.92
CA ARG A 53 -19.09 -0.75 -3.25
C ARG A 53 -18.68 -2.17 -3.61
N GLY A 54 -18.77 -3.09 -2.66
CA GLY A 54 -18.60 -4.53 -2.89
C GLY A 54 -17.27 -4.92 -3.54
N ASP A 55 -17.27 -6.06 -4.24
CA ASP A 55 -16.13 -6.57 -5.00
C ASP A 55 -16.19 -6.17 -6.49
N GLU A 56 -16.56 -4.91 -6.76
CA GLU A 56 -16.67 -4.44 -8.14
C GLU A 56 -15.27 -4.40 -8.80
N GLY A 57 -14.94 -5.47 -9.53
CA GLY A 57 -13.79 -5.56 -10.42
C GLY A 57 -12.60 -6.41 -9.94
N GLY A 58 -12.80 -7.39 -9.06
CA GLY A 58 -11.83 -8.47 -8.81
C GLY A 58 -12.14 -9.69 -9.70
N GLU A 59 -11.15 -10.21 -10.42
CA GLU A 59 -11.31 -11.46 -11.21
C GLU A 59 -11.33 -12.71 -10.31
N GLU A 60 -10.71 -12.63 -9.12
CA GLU A 60 -10.69 -13.68 -8.09
C GLU A 60 -11.54 -13.32 -6.86
N PRO A 61 -12.13 -14.32 -6.19
CA PRO A 61 -12.84 -14.10 -4.94
C PRO A 61 -11.94 -13.47 -3.87
N LEU A 62 -12.50 -12.52 -3.14
CA LEU A 62 -11.83 -11.95 -1.97
C LEU A 62 -11.48 -13.04 -0.93
N PRO A 63 -10.42 -12.84 -0.14
CA PRO A 63 -9.96 -13.81 0.86
C PRO A 63 -10.92 -14.02 2.05
N ALA A 64 -12.00 -13.24 2.12
CA ALA A 64 -13.08 -13.34 3.11
C ALA A 64 -14.44 -13.05 2.45
N ASP A 65 -15.54 -13.35 3.14
CA ASP A 65 -16.86 -13.00 2.65
C ASP A 65 -17.08 -11.47 2.57
N ALA A 66 -18.10 -11.08 1.80
CA ALA A 66 -18.39 -9.67 1.53
C ALA A 66 -18.67 -8.84 2.79
N GLU A 67 -19.25 -9.44 3.83
CA GLU A 67 -19.54 -8.75 5.08
C GLU A 67 -18.26 -8.50 5.89
N THR A 68 -17.35 -9.48 5.95
CA THR A 68 -16.04 -9.35 6.59
C THR A 68 -15.21 -8.26 5.90
N VAL A 69 -15.24 -8.21 4.56
CA VAL A 69 -14.56 -7.16 3.79
C VAL A 69 -15.19 -5.79 4.05
N ALA A 70 -16.52 -5.69 4.05
CA ALA A 70 -17.21 -4.44 4.34
C ALA A 70 -16.96 -3.95 5.77
N ASP A 71 -16.84 -4.85 6.75
CA ASP A 71 -16.49 -4.49 8.12
C ASP A 71 -15.03 -4.05 8.24
N ALA A 72 -14.12 -4.67 7.50
CA ALA A 72 -12.74 -4.19 7.41
C ALA A 72 -12.63 -2.80 6.77
N ASP A 73 -13.45 -2.51 5.74
CA ASP A 73 -13.53 -1.17 5.14
C ASP A 73 -14.09 -0.15 6.15
N ARG A 74 -15.12 -0.50 6.93
CA ARG A 74 -15.61 0.33 8.04
C ARG A 74 -14.55 0.57 9.11
N LEU A 75 -13.82 -0.48 9.51
CA LEU A 75 -12.72 -0.38 10.47
C LEU A 75 -11.62 0.58 9.95
N ALA A 76 -11.26 0.49 8.67
CA ALA A 76 -10.28 1.38 8.05
C ALA A 76 -10.71 2.85 8.12
N LEU A 77 -12.01 3.13 7.90
CA LEU A 77 -12.59 4.46 8.04
C LEU A 77 -12.57 4.94 9.50
N GLU A 78 -13.03 4.12 10.45
CA GLU A 78 -13.07 4.41 11.89
C GLU A 78 -11.69 4.76 12.46
N THR A 79 -10.66 4.07 11.97
CA THR A 79 -9.27 4.23 12.40
C THR A 79 -8.50 5.25 11.55
N THR A 80 -9.09 5.72 10.44
CA THR A 80 -8.41 6.55 9.42
C THR A 80 -7.20 5.85 8.78
N TYR A 81 -7.15 4.50 8.84
CA TYR A 81 -6.11 3.67 8.24
C TYR A 81 -6.48 3.32 6.80
N LEU A 82 -6.54 4.36 5.98
CA LEU A 82 -7.02 4.27 4.60
C LEU A 82 -5.90 4.10 3.58
N SER A 83 -4.62 4.13 3.98
CA SER A 83 -3.54 3.83 3.06
C SER A 83 -3.51 2.34 2.70
N GLY A 84 -2.87 2.03 1.59
CA GLY A 84 -2.54 0.66 1.20
C GLY A 84 -1.43 0.65 0.17
N LYS A 85 -1.09 -0.54 -0.30
CA LYS A 85 0.14 -0.75 -1.07
C LYS A 85 -0.04 -1.83 -2.14
N TRP A 86 0.45 -1.52 -3.34
CA TRP A 86 0.80 -2.53 -4.33
C TRP A 86 2.13 -3.17 -3.95
N LEU A 87 2.19 -4.50 -4.00
CA LEU A 87 3.38 -5.29 -3.74
C LEU A 87 3.92 -5.85 -5.05
N VAL A 88 5.17 -5.52 -5.35
CA VAL A 88 5.91 -5.98 -6.53
C VAL A 88 7.18 -6.69 -6.06
N GLU A 89 7.29 -7.99 -6.34
CA GLU A 89 8.46 -8.80 -5.98
C GLU A 89 9.49 -8.74 -7.12
N ARG A 90 10.75 -8.45 -6.78
CA ARG A 90 11.85 -8.44 -7.75
C ARG A 90 13.05 -9.21 -7.23
N PRO A 91 13.77 -9.93 -8.11
CA PRO A 91 14.98 -10.61 -7.72
C PRO A 91 16.10 -9.58 -7.51
N PRO A 92 17.14 -9.91 -6.72
CA PRO A 92 18.24 -9.00 -6.41
C PRO A 92 18.91 -8.36 -7.63
N GLU A 93 18.88 -9.03 -8.79
CA GLU A 93 19.50 -8.57 -10.03
C GLU A 93 18.73 -7.43 -10.72
N THR A 94 17.46 -7.21 -10.39
CA THR A 94 16.60 -6.24 -11.10
C THR A 94 15.85 -5.29 -10.17
N VAL A 95 15.93 -5.49 -8.85
CA VAL A 95 15.23 -4.64 -7.87
C VAL A 95 15.71 -3.20 -7.91
N ASP A 96 17.01 -2.97 -8.11
CA ASP A 96 17.59 -1.62 -8.09
C ASP A 96 17.03 -0.75 -9.22
N ASP A 97 16.95 -1.29 -10.45
CA ASP A 97 16.38 -0.59 -11.61
C ASP A 97 14.91 -0.16 -11.37
N LEU A 98 14.08 -1.08 -10.84
CA LEU A 98 12.70 -0.76 -10.50
C LEU A 98 12.64 0.28 -9.37
N TRP A 99 13.47 0.12 -8.35
CA TRP A 99 13.48 1.01 -7.20
C TRP A 99 13.86 2.44 -7.58
N GLU A 100 14.88 2.63 -8.42
CA GLU A 100 15.28 3.94 -8.93
C GLU A 100 14.15 4.62 -9.70
N ALA A 101 13.49 3.88 -10.61
CA ALA A 101 12.36 4.41 -11.38
C ALA A 101 11.16 4.78 -10.48
N VAL A 102 10.89 3.99 -9.43
CA VAL A 102 9.86 4.29 -8.43
C VAL A 102 10.22 5.52 -7.61
N VAL A 103 11.49 5.69 -7.23
CA VAL A 103 12.00 6.87 -6.51
C VAL A 103 11.76 8.13 -7.35
N GLU A 104 12.07 8.11 -8.65
CA GLU A 104 11.81 9.23 -9.56
C GLU A 104 10.33 9.58 -9.64
N ASP A 105 9.46 8.58 -9.66
CA ASP A 105 8.02 8.79 -9.71
C ASP A 105 7.43 9.38 -8.45
N VAL A 106 7.93 8.99 -7.28
CA VAL A 106 7.55 9.63 -6.02
C VAL A 106 8.07 11.07 -6.00
N ALA A 107 9.30 11.33 -6.43
CA ALA A 107 9.86 12.69 -6.51
C ALA A 107 9.08 13.60 -7.48
N ALA A 108 8.52 13.04 -8.55
CA ALA A 108 7.64 13.72 -9.49
C ALA A 108 6.16 13.76 -9.05
N GLU A 109 5.85 13.28 -7.83
CA GLU A 109 4.51 13.10 -7.26
C GLU A 109 3.57 12.29 -8.16
N ARG A 110 4.09 11.37 -8.98
CA ARG A 110 3.28 10.42 -9.75
C ARG A 110 2.86 9.24 -8.89
N PHE A 111 3.69 8.87 -7.93
CA PHE A 111 3.36 8.00 -6.81
C PHE A 111 3.35 8.80 -5.50
N TRP A 112 2.57 8.34 -4.53
CA TRP A 112 2.45 9.03 -3.25
C TRP A 112 3.63 8.72 -2.31
N ASP A 113 3.97 7.44 -2.18
CA ASP A 113 5.13 6.96 -1.42
C ASP A 113 5.55 5.57 -1.88
N ALA A 114 6.78 5.18 -1.53
CA ALA A 114 7.24 3.81 -1.72
C ALA A 114 8.31 3.39 -0.69
N LYS A 115 8.45 2.07 -0.54
CA LYS A 115 9.48 1.42 0.26
C LYS A 115 9.97 0.17 -0.46
N VAL A 116 11.20 -0.26 -0.20
CA VAL A 116 11.74 -1.53 -0.70
C VAL A 116 12.44 -2.29 0.42
N VAL A 117 12.24 -3.62 0.47
CA VAL A 117 12.97 -4.49 1.39
C VAL A 117 14.46 -4.45 1.05
N THR A 118 15.33 -4.23 2.02
CA THR A 118 16.79 -4.32 1.81
C THR A 118 17.22 -5.76 1.83
N ARG A 119 18.44 -6.04 1.35
CA ARG A 119 19.02 -7.38 1.47
C ARG A 119 18.99 -7.92 2.90
N ALA A 120 19.34 -7.09 3.88
CA ALA A 120 19.25 -7.46 5.29
C ALA A 120 17.83 -7.78 5.73
N GLY A 121 16.82 -7.14 5.11
CA GLY A 121 15.42 -7.48 5.29
C GLY A 121 15.05 -8.82 4.70
N CYS A 122 15.46 -9.10 3.46
CA CYS A 122 15.24 -10.41 2.85
C CYS A 122 15.84 -11.52 3.74
N GLU A 123 17.08 -11.33 4.21
CA GLU A 123 17.76 -12.26 5.13
C GLU A 123 17.01 -12.42 6.46
N ALA A 124 16.47 -11.33 7.03
CA ALA A 124 15.73 -11.36 8.29
C ALA A 124 14.36 -12.04 8.19
N PHE A 125 13.70 -11.93 7.03
CA PHE A 125 12.38 -12.53 6.79
C PHE A 125 12.44 -13.89 6.08
N GLY A 126 13.64 -14.35 5.70
CA GLY A 126 13.80 -15.60 4.95
C GLY A 126 13.32 -15.51 3.49
N GLU A 127 13.26 -14.29 2.95
CA GLU A 127 12.82 -14.01 1.59
C GLU A 127 14.00 -14.05 0.61
N THR A 128 13.73 -14.46 -0.62
CA THR A 128 14.72 -14.45 -1.72
C THR A 128 14.53 -13.26 -2.64
N GLU A 129 13.29 -12.82 -2.80
CA GLU A 129 12.89 -11.66 -3.60
C GLU A 129 12.76 -10.42 -2.71
N HIS A 130 13.04 -9.26 -3.28
CA HIS A 130 12.81 -7.97 -2.65
C HIS A 130 11.38 -7.49 -2.95
N ALA A 131 10.63 -7.15 -1.90
CA ALA A 131 9.32 -6.51 -2.09
C ALA A 131 9.49 -4.99 -2.25
N VAL A 132 9.11 -4.47 -3.42
CA VAL A 132 8.90 -3.04 -3.68
C VAL A 132 7.42 -2.73 -3.42
N LEU A 133 7.18 -1.86 -2.44
CA LEU A 133 5.86 -1.45 -2.00
C LEU A 133 5.57 -0.04 -2.49
N VAL A 134 4.55 0.14 -3.32
CA VAL A 134 4.10 1.45 -3.79
C VAL A 134 2.75 1.78 -3.17
N PHE A 135 2.69 2.86 -2.41
CA PHE A 135 1.55 3.19 -1.57
C PHE A 135 0.58 4.15 -2.26
N THR A 136 -0.71 3.99 -1.96
CA THR A 136 -1.71 5.06 -2.13
C THR A 136 -2.16 5.56 -0.75
N PRO A 137 -2.54 6.84 -0.62
CA PRO A 137 -2.92 7.40 0.67
C PRO A 137 -4.34 7.01 1.10
N ASN A 138 -5.19 6.64 0.15
CA ASN A 138 -6.59 6.30 0.38
C ASN A 138 -7.04 5.23 -0.62
N TYR A 139 -7.25 4.00 -0.16
CA TYR A 139 -7.65 2.88 -1.04
C TYR A 139 -9.14 2.92 -1.43
N PHE A 140 -9.95 3.77 -0.78
CA PHE A 140 -11.33 3.99 -1.19
C PHE A 140 -11.41 4.71 -2.53
N ASP A 141 -10.39 5.53 -2.85
CA ASP A 141 -10.24 6.16 -4.17
C ASP A 141 -9.71 5.13 -5.18
N ARG A 142 -10.57 4.19 -5.61
CA ARG A 142 -10.23 3.10 -6.54
C ARG A 142 -9.55 3.61 -7.82
N ALA A 143 -9.95 4.78 -8.30
CA ALA A 143 -9.32 5.41 -9.45
C ALA A 143 -7.81 5.66 -9.26
N ASP A 144 -7.36 6.03 -8.05
CA ASP A 144 -5.94 6.21 -7.76
C ASP A 144 -5.23 4.87 -7.63
N VAL A 145 -5.86 3.89 -6.97
CA VAL A 145 -5.35 2.52 -6.86
C VAL A 145 -5.07 1.93 -8.25
N ASP A 146 -6.03 2.04 -9.17
CA ASP A 146 -5.90 1.55 -10.54
C ASP A 146 -4.92 2.38 -11.37
N ARG A 147 -4.84 3.70 -11.13
CA ARG A 147 -3.85 4.58 -11.78
C ARG A 147 -2.42 4.20 -11.41
N VAL A 148 -2.17 3.91 -10.13
CA VAL A 148 -0.86 3.45 -9.66
C VAL A 148 -0.52 2.10 -10.28
N ARG A 149 -1.44 1.12 -10.28
CA ARG A 149 -1.25 -0.17 -10.96
C ARG A 149 -0.90 0.00 -12.42
N ARG A 150 -1.71 0.76 -13.16
CA ARG A 150 -1.49 1.01 -14.60
C ARG A 150 -0.11 1.62 -14.87
N ARG A 151 0.35 2.53 -14.02
CA ARG A 151 1.70 3.09 -14.15
C ARG A 151 2.79 2.07 -13.88
N LEU A 152 2.64 1.19 -12.89
CA LEU A 152 3.54 0.05 -12.67
C LEU A 152 3.63 -0.84 -13.92
N ARG A 153 2.49 -1.11 -14.58
CA ARG A 153 2.45 -1.86 -15.84
C ARG A 153 3.12 -1.11 -17.00
N GLU A 154 2.61 0.06 -17.33
CA GLU A 154 2.93 0.78 -18.57
C GLU A 154 4.30 1.47 -18.54
N ALA A 155 4.70 2.04 -17.40
CA ALA A 155 5.94 2.80 -17.29
C ALA A 155 7.10 1.97 -16.76
N HIS A 156 6.82 0.98 -15.89
CA HIS A 156 7.85 0.20 -15.21
C HIS A 156 7.95 -1.25 -15.69
N GLY A 157 7.12 -1.65 -16.66
CA GLY A 157 7.19 -2.98 -17.27
C GLY A 157 6.90 -4.13 -16.29
N VAL A 158 6.20 -3.85 -15.18
CA VAL A 158 5.71 -4.89 -14.27
C VAL A 158 4.70 -5.72 -15.07
N THR A 159 4.91 -7.01 -15.26
CA THR A 159 4.02 -7.87 -16.10
C THR A 159 3.39 -9.03 -15.33
N GLU A 160 4.01 -9.44 -14.24
CA GLU A 160 3.56 -10.46 -13.30
C GLU A 160 2.41 -9.97 -12.41
N GLU A 161 1.56 -10.85 -11.89
CA GLU A 161 0.47 -10.47 -10.97
C GLU A 161 1.00 -9.62 -9.80
N VAL A 162 0.30 -8.53 -9.49
CA VAL A 162 0.58 -7.68 -8.33
C VAL A 162 -0.61 -7.70 -7.39
N ARG A 163 -0.35 -7.63 -6.09
CA ARG A 163 -1.38 -7.67 -5.06
C ARG A 163 -1.48 -6.32 -4.36
N TYR A 164 -2.69 -5.83 -4.15
CA TYR A 164 -2.95 -4.64 -3.36
C TYR A 164 -3.44 -5.02 -1.97
N ARG A 165 -2.74 -4.55 -0.94
CA ARG A 165 -3.11 -4.79 0.46
C ARG A 165 -3.37 -3.47 1.19
N PRO A 166 -4.60 -3.25 1.71
CA PRO A 166 -4.87 -2.16 2.64
C PRO A 166 -4.01 -2.26 3.89
N ASP A 167 -3.54 -1.12 4.41
CA ASP A 167 -2.79 -1.10 5.66
C ASP A 167 -3.67 -1.47 6.86
N ALA A 168 -4.98 -1.23 6.78
CA ALA A 168 -5.95 -1.69 7.78
C ALA A 168 -5.90 -3.21 8.04
N TYR A 169 -5.48 -4.01 7.05
CA TYR A 169 -5.34 -5.47 7.20
C TYR A 169 -4.12 -5.87 8.05
N THR A 170 -3.26 -4.91 8.38
CA THR A 170 -2.10 -5.08 9.24
C THR A 170 -2.28 -4.45 10.62
N LEU A 171 -3.49 -3.96 10.93
CA LEU A 171 -3.81 -3.44 12.26
C LEU A 171 -3.70 -4.56 13.30
N ASP A 172 -2.87 -4.31 14.32
CA ASP A 172 -2.74 -5.15 15.51
C ASP A 172 -3.75 -4.70 16.60
N GLY A 173 -3.63 -5.23 17.82
CA GLY A 173 -4.35 -4.68 18.97
C GLY A 173 -5.81 -5.14 19.16
N GLY A 174 -6.17 -6.33 18.66
CA GLY A 174 -7.49 -6.95 18.90
C GLY A 174 -8.50 -6.80 17.77
N HIS A 175 -8.05 -6.35 16.59
CA HIS A 175 -8.89 -6.28 15.38
C HIS A 175 -8.95 -7.61 14.60
N GLU A 176 -8.22 -8.65 15.03
CA GLU A 176 -8.15 -9.95 14.37
C GLU A 176 -9.52 -10.61 14.17
N GLU A 177 -10.45 -10.46 15.14
CA GLU A 177 -11.80 -11.03 15.02
C GLU A 177 -12.60 -10.38 13.88
N ARG A 178 -12.44 -9.06 13.69
CA ARG A 178 -13.09 -8.31 12.60
C ARG A 178 -12.44 -8.59 11.25
N LEU A 179 -11.12 -8.71 11.22
CA LEU A 179 -10.36 -8.92 9.99
C LEU A 179 -10.40 -10.38 9.52
N GLY A 180 -10.47 -11.34 10.44
CA GLY A 180 -10.41 -12.76 10.13
C GLY A 180 -9.21 -13.10 9.22
N LYS A 181 -9.50 -13.76 8.09
CA LYS A 181 -8.50 -14.12 7.07
C LYS A 181 -7.86 -12.92 6.36
N LEU A 182 -8.41 -11.71 6.49
CA LEU A 182 -7.81 -10.51 5.92
C LEU A 182 -6.49 -10.13 6.60
N SER A 183 -6.24 -10.64 7.81
CA SER A 183 -4.97 -10.46 8.51
C SER A 183 -3.81 -11.28 7.91
N ASP A 184 -4.11 -12.32 7.12
CA ASP A 184 -3.11 -13.16 6.47
C ASP A 184 -2.19 -12.34 5.55
N SER A 185 -0.90 -12.67 5.50
CA SER A 185 0.09 -11.92 4.73
C SER A 185 -0.20 -11.90 3.22
N ALA A 186 -0.81 -12.97 2.71
CA ALA A 186 -1.22 -13.14 1.33
C ALA A 186 -2.58 -12.49 0.98
N ALA A 187 -3.32 -12.00 1.99
CA ALA A 187 -4.61 -11.36 1.76
C ALA A 187 -4.43 -10.03 1.01
N SER A 188 -5.29 -9.82 0.04
CA SER A 188 -5.28 -8.63 -0.81
C SER A 188 -6.70 -8.19 -1.12
N ARG A 189 -6.92 -6.88 -1.14
CA ARG A 189 -8.22 -6.29 -1.47
C ARG A 189 -8.45 -6.19 -2.97
N PHE A 190 -7.38 -5.96 -3.73
CA PHE A 190 -7.40 -5.92 -5.19
C PHE A 190 -6.26 -6.78 -5.72
N ARG A 191 -6.52 -7.50 -6.80
CA ARG A 191 -5.57 -8.36 -7.52
C ARG A 191 -5.59 -7.99 -8.99
N ASP A 192 -4.56 -8.45 -9.69
CA ASP A 192 -4.54 -8.53 -11.14
C ASP A 192 -4.96 -9.93 -11.57
#